data_AF-A0A9D4NN22-F1
#
_entry.id   AF-A0A9D4NN22-F1
#
_cell.length_a   1.000
_cell.length_b   1.000
_cell.length_c   1.000
_cell.angle_alpha   90.00
_cell.angle_beta   90.00
_cell.angle_gamma   90.00
#
_symmetry.space_group_name_H-M   'P 1'
#
loop_
_entity.id
_entity.type
_entity.pdbx_description
1 polymer ?
#
loop_
_entity_poly.entity_id
_entity_poly.type
_entity_poly.pdbx_seq_one_letter_code
_entity_poly.pdbx_strand_id
1 'polypeptide(L)'
;MPPKSLDMNIARFFMSVKHNKTNKDLEPGTLKGMQGSFKRYLGDKNYPHDIMTDKLFKHSREMLRAKGVDLKEKGLGNRAKRADPFTRDEIQMLYQKKIILDLVNLITKGITARGPVYGYEKHITGRERHVNRHVNTRFLLFKPSFCQVSAPSQRAL
;
A
#
# COMPACT_ATOMS: atom_id res chain seq x y z
N MET A 1 -18.02 21.53 8.39
CA MET A 1 -16.71 22.14 8.73
C MET A 1 -15.98 22.49 7.44
N PRO A 2 -15.39 23.69 7.30
CA PRO A 2 -14.62 24.07 6.12
C PRO A 2 -13.41 23.15 5.88
N PRO A 3 -13.05 22.84 4.62
CA PRO A 3 -11.96 21.89 4.30
C PRO A 3 -10.62 22.29 4.91
N LYS A 4 -10.26 23.57 4.83
CA LYS A 4 -9.00 24.09 5.37
C LYS A 4 -8.89 23.88 6.89
N SER A 5 -9.95 24.16 7.63
CA SER A 5 -9.98 23.95 9.08
C SER A 5 -9.91 22.47 9.45
N LEU A 6 -10.60 21.63 8.68
CA LEU A 6 -10.56 20.18 8.87
C LEU A 6 -9.16 19.61 8.59
N ASP A 7 -8.50 20.06 7.52
CA ASP A 7 -7.14 19.66 7.16
C ASP A 7 -6.13 19.98 8.28
N MET A 8 -6.19 21.21 8.83
CA MET A 8 -5.35 21.62 9.96
C MET A 8 -5.61 20.79 11.23
N ASN A 9 -6.88 20.46 11.51
CA ASN A 9 -7.23 19.64 12.66
C ASN A 9 -6.73 18.21 12.52
N ILE A 10 -6.84 17.62 11.33
CA ILE A 10 -6.31 16.27 11.04
C ILE A 10 -4.79 16.26 11.12
N ALA A 11 -4.12 17.30 10.59
CA ALA A 11 -2.67 17.45 10.68
C ALA A 11 -2.20 17.52 12.14
N ARG A 12 -2.84 18.38 12.96
CA ARG A 12 -2.55 18.50 14.39
C ARG A 12 -2.78 17.18 15.12
N PHE A 13 -3.86 16.49 14.81
CA PHE A 13 -4.14 15.17 15.38
C PHE A 13 -2.99 14.19 15.09
N PHE A 14 -2.54 14.04 13.84
CA PHE A 14 -1.45 13.13 13.51
C PHE A 14 -0.10 13.52 14.12
N MET A 15 0.11 14.80 14.39
CA MET A 15 1.30 15.28 15.08
C MET A 15 1.30 14.89 16.57
N SER A 16 0.15 14.98 17.25
CA SER A 16 0.07 14.83 18.70
C SER A 16 -0.41 13.46 19.18
N VAL A 17 -1.01 12.65 18.31
CA VAL A 17 -1.64 11.38 18.72
C VAL A 17 -0.62 10.39 19.27
N LYS A 18 -0.94 9.84 20.44
CA LYS A 18 -0.16 8.81 21.15
C LYS A 18 -1.09 7.73 21.67
N HIS A 19 -0.52 6.57 21.98
CA HIS A 19 -1.26 5.49 22.60
C HIS A 19 -1.78 5.92 23.99
N ASN A 20 -3.09 5.87 24.20
CA ASN A 20 -3.74 6.38 25.41
C ASN A 20 -3.25 5.74 26.72
N LYS A 21 -2.90 4.44 26.71
CA LYS A 21 -2.44 3.73 27.92
C LYS A 21 -0.95 3.88 28.20
N THR A 22 -0.13 3.93 27.15
CA THR A 22 1.34 3.82 27.28
C THR A 22 2.04 5.14 26.99
N ASN A 23 1.31 6.13 26.47
CA ASN A 23 1.79 7.43 26.02
C ASN A 23 2.95 7.33 25.02
N LYS A 24 3.04 6.19 24.30
CA LYS A 24 4.04 5.94 23.26
C LYS A 24 3.52 6.37 21.89
N ASP A 25 4.45 6.68 21.01
CA ASP A 25 4.14 6.91 19.59
C ASP A 25 3.43 5.69 18.97
N LEU A 26 2.49 5.98 18.09
CA LEU A 26 1.77 4.96 17.33
C LEU A 26 2.59 4.51 16.12
N GLU A 27 2.37 3.26 15.68
CA GLU A 27 2.99 2.75 14.47
C GLU A 27 2.49 3.48 13.21
N PRO A 28 3.33 3.64 12.17
CA PRO A 28 2.93 4.23 10.90
C PRO A 28 1.71 3.55 10.26
N GLY A 29 1.60 2.23 10.38
CA GLY A 29 0.46 1.46 9.87
C GLY A 29 -0.85 1.85 10.57
N THR A 30 -0.81 2.04 11.89
CA THR A 30 -1.96 2.45 12.69
C THR A 30 -2.45 3.85 12.30
N LEU A 31 -1.54 4.80 12.12
CA LEU A 31 -1.89 6.16 11.69
C LEU A 31 -2.56 6.17 10.31
N LYS A 32 -2.07 5.35 9.36
CA LYS A 32 -2.74 5.16 8.06
C LYS A 32 -4.14 4.54 8.20
N GLY A 33 -4.30 3.59 9.12
CA GLY A 33 -5.61 3.02 9.46
C GLY A 33 -6.58 4.07 9.97
N MET A 34 -6.13 4.98 10.84
CA MET A 34 -6.93 6.10 11.34
C MET A 34 -7.37 7.04 10.21
N GLN A 35 -6.47 7.37 9.27
CA GLN A 35 -6.84 8.16 8.09
C GLN A 35 -7.94 7.48 7.26
N GLY A 36 -7.88 6.15 7.10
CA GLY A 36 -8.93 5.35 6.47
C GLY A 36 -10.27 5.45 7.19
N SER A 37 -10.26 5.41 8.53
CA SER A 37 -11.46 5.59 9.34
C SER A 37 -12.04 7.01 9.21
N PHE A 38 -11.22 8.05 9.15
CA PHE A 38 -11.68 9.42 8.91
C PHE A 38 -12.34 9.55 7.53
N LYS A 39 -11.73 8.98 6.48
CA LYS A 39 -12.32 8.97 5.14
C LYS A 39 -13.69 8.31 5.14
N ARG A 40 -13.80 7.12 5.73
CA ARG A 40 -15.08 6.39 5.81
C ARG A 40 -16.14 7.21 6.54
N TYR A 41 -15.80 7.71 7.74
CA TYR A 41 -16.73 8.53 8.53
C TYR A 41 -17.20 9.79 7.79
N LEU A 42 -16.30 10.50 7.11
CA LEU A 42 -16.66 11.68 6.33
C LEU A 42 -17.52 11.32 5.11
N GLY A 43 -17.25 10.18 4.46
CA GLY A 43 -18.10 9.64 3.40
C GLY A 43 -19.50 9.31 3.88
N ASP A 44 -19.64 8.65 5.05
CA ASP A 44 -20.93 8.34 5.67
C ASP A 44 -21.72 9.60 6.05
N LYS A 45 -21.03 10.73 6.24
CA LYS A 45 -21.62 12.06 6.48
C LYS A 45 -21.81 12.89 5.22
N ASN A 46 -21.62 12.30 4.04
CA ASN A 46 -21.70 12.98 2.73
C ASN A 46 -20.83 14.24 2.67
N TYR A 47 -19.66 14.21 3.29
CA TYR A 47 -18.72 15.32 3.22
C TYR A 47 -18.22 15.48 1.77
N PRO A 48 -18.24 16.70 1.19
CA PRO A 48 -18.09 16.89 -0.25
C PRO A 48 -16.66 16.69 -0.80
N HIS A 49 -15.69 16.42 0.06
CA HIS A 49 -14.27 16.32 -0.31
C HIS A 49 -13.64 15.04 0.24
N ASP A 50 -12.76 14.42 -0.55
CA ASP A 50 -12.01 13.24 -0.13
C ASP A 50 -10.66 13.65 0.48
N ILE A 51 -10.50 13.39 1.77
CA ILE A 51 -9.28 13.70 2.52
C ILE A 51 -8.02 12.98 2.00
N MET A 52 -8.18 11.87 1.28
CA MET A 52 -7.06 11.09 0.75
C MET A 52 -6.55 11.59 -0.60
N THR A 53 -7.39 12.24 -1.40
CA THR A 53 -7.08 12.59 -2.79
C THR A 53 -7.13 14.09 -3.05
N ASP A 54 -8.06 14.83 -2.44
CA ASP A 54 -8.28 16.23 -2.77
C ASP A 54 -7.13 17.12 -2.33
N LYS A 55 -6.77 18.09 -3.18
CA LYS A 55 -5.66 19.03 -2.92
C LYS A 55 -5.88 19.87 -1.64
N LEU A 56 -7.14 20.08 -1.25
CA LEU A 56 -7.53 20.79 -0.03
C LEU A 56 -7.02 20.12 1.25
N PHE A 57 -6.69 18.82 1.19
CA PHE A 57 -6.16 18.03 2.31
C PHE A 57 -4.67 17.71 2.16
N LYS A 58 -3.94 18.50 1.37
CA LYS A 58 -2.51 18.26 1.11
C LYS A 58 -1.70 18.32 2.41
N HIS A 59 -1.99 19.27 3.30
CA HIS A 59 -1.15 19.49 4.49
C HIS A 59 -1.23 18.33 5.47
N SER A 60 -2.42 17.81 5.79
CA SER A 60 -2.56 16.64 6.67
C SER A 60 -1.91 15.39 6.09
N ARG A 61 -1.96 15.19 4.76
CA ARG A 61 -1.28 14.07 4.09
C ARG A 61 0.25 14.18 4.16
N GLU A 62 0.78 15.38 3.97
CA GLU A 62 2.22 15.63 4.08
C GLU A 62 2.70 15.45 5.52
N MET A 63 1.95 15.96 6.50
CA MET A 63 2.23 15.74 7.92
C MET A 63 2.22 14.26 8.30
N LEU A 64 1.21 13.50 7.86
CA LEU A 64 1.15 12.05 8.09
C LEU A 64 2.33 11.33 7.42
N ARG A 65 2.74 11.74 6.21
CA ARG A 65 3.89 11.19 5.51
C ARG A 65 5.19 11.47 6.27
N ALA A 66 5.40 12.71 6.69
CA ALA A 66 6.58 13.14 7.46
C ALA A 66 6.68 12.39 8.79
N LYS A 67 5.57 12.33 9.56
CA LYS A 67 5.50 11.53 10.80
C LYS A 67 5.80 10.06 10.54
N GLY A 68 5.31 9.50 9.44
CA GLY A 68 5.59 8.12 9.06
C GLY A 68 7.05 7.86 8.67
N VAL A 69 7.82 8.86 8.24
CA VAL A 69 9.27 8.76 8.01
C VAL A 69 10.01 8.83 9.34
N ASP A 70 9.73 9.83 10.16
CA ASP A 70 10.29 10.01 11.51
C ASP A 70 10.15 8.74 12.37
N LEU A 71 8.96 8.13 12.37
CA LEU A 71 8.71 6.89 13.12
C LEU A 71 9.52 5.70 12.61
N LYS A 72 9.80 5.62 11.30
CA LYS A 72 10.62 4.55 10.74
C LYS A 72 12.09 4.74 11.09
N GLU A 73 12.57 5.97 11.07
CA GLU A 73 13.93 6.33 11.48
C GLU A 73 14.16 6.02 12.96
N LYS A 74 13.12 6.20 13.80
CA LYS A 74 13.10 5.78 15.21
C LYS A 74 12.96 4.27 15.44
N GLY A 75 12.93 3.46 14.39
CA GLY A 75 12.78 2.00 14.49
C GLY A 75 11.35 1.52 14.79
N LEU A 76 10.35 2.40 14.85
CA LEU A 76 8.93 2.08 15.08
C LEU A 76 8.19 1.70 13.78
N GLY A 77 8.93 1.31 12.75
CA GLY A 77 8.36 0.85 11.48
C GLY A 77 7.88 -0.60 11.55
N ASN A 78 6.88 -0.93 10.72
CA ASN A 78 6.31 -2.28 10.67
C ASN A 78 7.22 -3.33 10.01
N ARG A 79 8.48 -2.99 9.65
CA ARG A 79 9.39 -3.90 8.95
C ARG A 79 9.75 -5.12 9.79
N ALA A 80 9.98 -4.94 11.09
CA ALA A 80 10.26 -6.04 12.01
C ALA A 80 9.05 -6.96 12.27
N LYS A 81 7.82 -6.43 12.10
CA LYS A 81 6.56 -7.18 12.26
C LYS A 81 6.02 -7.72 10.95
N ARG A 82 6.84 -7.73 9.89
CA ARG A 82 6.44 -8.23 8.58
C ARG A 82 6.31 -9.75 8.68
N ALA A 83 5.21 -10.30 8.19
CA ALA A 83 5.10 -11.75 8.03
C ALA A 83 6.22 -12.27 7.11
N ASP A 84 6.79 -13.41 7.47
CA ASP A 84 7.78 -14.09 6.64
C ASP A 84 7.15 -14.47 5.29
N PRO A 85 7.95 -14.45 4.21
CA PRO A 85 7.48 -14.97 2.94
C PRO A 85 7.15 -16.46 3.09
N PHE A 86 6.07 -16.91 2.46
CA PHE A 86 5.80 -18.35 2.36
C PHE A 86 7.00 -19.07 1.77
N THR A 87 7.37 -20.18 2.40
CA THR A 87 8.37 -21.11 1.90
C THR A 87 7.87 -21.82 0.65
N ARG A 88 8.79 -22.42 -0.13
CA ARG A 88 8.41 -23.18 -1.34
C ARG A 88 7.47 -24.34 -1.00
N ASP A 89 7.68 -24.99 0.14
CA ASP A 89 6.88 -26.12 0.57
C ASP A 89 5.48 -25.69 1.00
N GLU A 90 5.35 -24.55 1.70
CA GLU A 90 4.04 -23.97 2.00
C GLU A 90 3.28 -23.56 0.74
N ILE A 91 3.97 -22.97 -0.24
CA ILE A 91 3.39 -22.64 -1.54
C ILE A 91 2.90 -23.94 -2.23
N GLN A 92 3.71 -24.99 -2.23
CA GLN A 92 3.36 -26.28 -2.82
C GLN A 92 2.15 -26.92 -2.12
N MET A 93 2.10 -26.87 -0.79
CA MET A 93 0.94 -27.33 0.00
C MET A 93 -0.32 -26.53 -0.34
N LEU A 94 -0.22 -25.21 -0.53
CA LEU A 94 -1.35 -24.36 -0.92
C LEU A 94 -1.87 -24.69 -2.33
N TYR A 95 -0.99 -25.11 -3.25
CA TYR A 95 -1.39 -25.64 -4.56
C TYR A 95 -2.07 -26.99 -4.46
N GLN A 96 -1.51 -27.93 -3.68
CA GLN A 96 -2.09 -29.26 -3.48
C GLN A 96 -3.48 -29.20 -2.83
N LYS A 97 -3.66 -28.30 -1.86
CA LYS A 97 -4.94 -28.04 -1.20
C LYS A 97 -5.95 -27.29 -2.08
N LYS A 98 -5.60 -26.98 -3.34
CA LYS A 98 -6.39 -26.21 -4.30
C LYS A 98 -6.80 -24.81 -3.83
N ILE A 99 -6.31 -24.34 -2.69
CA ILE A 99 -6.63 -23.02 -2.12
C ILE A 99 -6.28 -21.91 -3.11
N ILE A 100 -5.09 -21.98 -3.74
CA ILE A 100 -4.67 -20.99 -4.74
C ILE A 100 -5.56 -21.05 -5.98
N LEU A 101 -5.91 -22.26 -6.43
CA LEU A 101 -6.74 -22.48 -7.62
C LEU A 101 -8.18 -21.99 -7.41
N ASP A 102 -8.77 -22.28 -6.25
CA ASP A 102 -10.13 -21.87 -5.88
C ASP A 102 -10.24 -20.36 -5.71
N LEU A 103 -9.22 -19.71 -5.13
CA LEU A 103 -9.15 -18.25 -5.04
C LEU A 103 -9.05 -17.60 -6.42
N VAL A 104 -8.21 -18.12 -7.31
CA VAL A 104 -8.10 -17.63 -8.69
C VAL A 104 -9.43 -17.80 -9.42
N ASN A 105 -10.08 -18.97 -9.28
CA ASN A 105 -11.39 -19.25 -9.88
C ASN A 105 -12.50 -18.34 -9.35
N LEU A 106 -12.51 -18.02 -8.06
CA LEU A 106 -13.49 -17.11 -7.46
C LEU A 106 -13.29 -15.67 -7.96
N ILE A 107 -12.04 -15.23 -8.07
CA ILE A 107 -11.69 -13.92 -8.62
C ILE A 107 -12.06 -13.85 -10.09
N THR A 108 -11.72 -14.86 -10.90
CA THR A 108 -12.07 -14.88 -12.33
C THR A 108 -13.58 -14.94 -12.54
N LYS A 109 -14.31 -15.75 -11.77
CA LYS A 109 -15.80 -15.80 -11.82
C LYS A 109 -16.44 -14.46 -11.44
N GLY A 110 -15.90 -13.79 -10.41
CA GLY A 110 -16.35 -12.45 -10.01
C GLY A 110 -16.01 -11.34 -11.02
N ILE A 111 -14.96 -11.53 -11.82
CA ILE A 111 -14.57 -10.64 -12.92
C ILE A 111 -15.38 -10.93 -14.19
N THR A 112 -15.69 -12.19 -14.51
CA THR A 112 -16.45 -12.57 -15.73
C THR A 112 -17.92 -12.14 -15.72
N ALA A 113 -18.49 -11.79 -14.56
CA ALA A 113 -19.75 -11.05 -14.49
C ALA A 113 -19.63 -9.62 -15.11
N ARG A 114 -18.40 -9.15 -15.34
CA ARG A 114 -18.02 -7.97 -16.14
C ARG A 114 -17.10 -8.37 -17.29
N GLY A 115 -17.55 -9.28 -18.15
CA GLY A 115 -16.94 -9.57 -19.46
C GLY A 115 -15.65 -10.42 -19.44
N PRO A 116 -15.30 -11.07 -20.57
CA PRO A 116 -14.21 -12.03 -20.61
C PRO A 116 -12.83 -11.34 -20.65
N VAL A 117 -11.90 -11.83 -19.84
CA VAL A 117 -10.47 -11.55 -19.98
C VAL A 117 -9.80 -12.83 -20.46
N TYR A 118 -9.59 -12.95 -21.77
CA TYR A 118 -8.63 -13.88 -22.35
C TYR A 118 -7.45 -13.08 -22.89
N GLY A 119 -6.22 -13.54 -22.62
CA GLY A 119 -5.01 -13.08 -23.29
C GLY A 119 -3.80 -12.93 -22.37
N TYR A 120 -3.05 -14.01 -22.16
CA TYR A 120 -1.61 -13.93 -21.88
C TYR A 120 -0.88 -14.14 -23.21
N GLU A 121 -0.54 -13.06 -23.89
CA GLU A 121 0.45 -13.11 -24.98
C GLU A 121 1.35 -11.87 -24.90
N LYS A 122 2.66 -12.13 -24.90
CA LYS A 122 3.72 -11.12 -24.75
C LYS A 122 3.93 -10.42 -26.07
N HIS A 123 3.93 -9.08 -26.09
CA HIS A 123 4.82 -8.31 -26.97
C HIS A 123 5.20 -6.98 -26.30
N ILE A 124 6.51 -6.70 -26.29
CA ILE A 124 7.14 -5.47 -25.82
C ILE A 124 7.20 -4.53 -27.03
N THR A 125 6.63 -3.33 -26.95
CA THR A 125 7.03 -2.12 -27.72
C THR A 125 6.27 -0.88 -27.22
N GLY A 126 7.01 0.19 -26.90
CA GLY A 126 6.63 1.61 -27.09
C GLY A 126 5.48 2.25 -26.28
N ARG A 127 5.81 3.33 -25.53
CA ARG A 127 5.10 4.63 -25.32
C ARG A 127 3.55 4.64 -25.25
N GLU A 128 2.83 5.33 -24.37
CA GLU A 128 3.06 6.29 -23.29
C GLU A 128 1.66 6.59 -22.65
N ARG A 129 1.66 7.14 -21.42
CA ARG A 129 0.64 8.00 -20.78
C ARG A 129 -0.72 7.44 -20.27
N HIS A 130 -0.82 7.50 -18.94
CA HIS A 130 -1.96 7.96 -18.12
C HIS A 130 -3.33 7.26 -18.24
N VAL A 131 -3.58 6.32 -17.31
CA VAL A 131 -4.82 6.32 -16.52
C VAL A 131 -4.48 5.87 -15.09
N ASN A 132 -4.32 6.83 -14.17
CA ASN A 132 -4.12 6.54 -12.75
C ASN A 132 -5.50 6.24 -12.15
N ARG A 133 -5.94 4.98 -12.21
CA ARG A 133 -7.15 4.52 -11.52
C ARG A 133 -6.73 3.62 -10.36
N HIS A 134 -7.05 4.11 -9.18
CA HIS A 134 -6.81 3.51 -7.88
C HIS A 134 -7.32 2.05 -7.84
N VAL A 135 -6.41 1.09 -7.80
CA VAL A 135 -6.72 -0.28 -7.39
C VAL A 135 -5.85 -0.58 -6.17
N ASN A 136 -6.52 -0.70 -5.02
CA ASN A 136 -5.89 -1.10 -3.77
C ASN A 136 -5.59 -2.60 -3.85
N THR A 137 -4.45 -2.98 -4.42
CA THR A 137 -3.90 -4.34 -4.36
C THR A 137 -2.76 -4.38 -3.37
N ARG A 138 -3.15 -4.42 -2.09
CA ARG A 138 -2.34 -4.99 -1.02
C ARG A 138 -2.38 -6.52 -1.20
N PHE A 139 -1.71 -7.06 -2.20
CA PHE A 139 -1.19 -8.44 -2.24
C PHE A 139 -0.42 -8.63 -3.56
N LEU A 140 0.72 -9.32 -3.44
CA LEU A 140 1.63 -9.82 -4.48
C LEU A 140 2.83 -8.92 -4.88
N LEU A 141 4.00 -9.45 -4.49
CA LEU A 141 5.25 -9.48 -5.23
C LEU A 141 6.13 -8.22 -5.23
N PHE A 142 6.89 -8.17 -4.14
CA PHE A 142 8.32 -7.84 -4.13
C PHE A 142 9.03 -8.28 -5.44
N LYS A 143 9.71 -7.35 -6.11
CA LYS A 143 10.73 -7.57 -7.15
C LYS A 143 11.74 -6.42 -7.08
N PRO A 144 12.98 -6.58 -7.57
CA PRO A 144 14.00 -7.52 -7.13
C PRO A 144 15.27 -6.76 -6.67
N SER A 145 16.12 -7.45 -5.93
CA SER A 145 17.51 -7.03 -5.68
C SER A 145 18.23 -6.90 -7.03
N PHE A 146 18.75 -5.71 -7.34
CA PHE A 146 19.80 -5.57 -8.35
C PHE A 146 21.10 -6.09 -7.73
N CYS A 147 21.47 -7.32 -8.05
CA CYS A 147 22.85 -7.77 -7.89
C CYS A 147 23.69 -7.07 -8.95
N GLN A 148 24.64 -6.24 -8.54
CA GLN A 148 25.77 -5.87 -9.39
C GLN A 148 26.63 -7.13 -9.57
N VAL A 149 26.53 -7.75 -10.75
CA VAL A 149 27.53 -8.72 -11.20
C VAL A 149 28.68 -7.92 -11.78
N SER A 150 29.79 -7.87 -11.05
CA SER A 150 31.09 -7.45 -11.55
C SER A 150 31.54 -8.41 -12.67
N ALA A 151 31.81 -7.86 -13.86
CA ALA A 151 32.41 -8.60 -14.96
C ALA A 151 33.89 -8.91 -14.67
N PRO A 152 34.41 -10.10 -15.00
CA PRO A 152 35.84 -10.36 -14.99
C PRO A 152 36.48 -9.69 -16.22
N SER A 153 37.40 -8.76 -15.99
CA SER A 153 38.29 -8.23 -17.02
C SER A 153 39.36 -9.28 -17.33
N GLN A 154 39.30 -9.86 -18.52
CA GLN A 154 40.45 -10.52 -19.11
C GLN A 154 41.39 -9.43 -19.66
N ARG A 155 42.55 -9.25 -19.03
CA ARG A 155 43.76 -8.80 -19.70
C ARG A 155 44.83 -9.85 -19.45
N ALA A 156 45.11 -10.61 -20.49
CA ALA A 156 46.35 -11.36 -20.62
C ALA A 156 47.51 -10.37 -20.82
N LEU A 157 48.68 -10.84 -20.40
CA LEU A 157 50.01 -10.24 -20.49
C LEU A 157 50.36 -9.75 -21.90
#